data_AF-A0AB32XD40-F1
#
_entry.id   AF-A0AB32XD40-F1
#
_cell.length_a   1.000
_cell.length_b   1.000
_cell.length_c   1.000
_cell.angle_alpha   90.00
_cell.angle_beta   90.00
_cell.angle_gamma   90.00
#
_symmetry.space_group_name_H-M   'P 1'
#
loop_
_entity.id
_entity.type
_entity.pdbx_description
1 polymer ?
#
loop_
_entity_poly.entity_id
_entity_poly.type
_entity_poly.pdbx_seq_one_letter_code
_entity_poly.pdbx_strand_id
1 'polypeptide(L)'
;MKKIHAYVAGPLFTRAEIDLRYAIEETMKKALKSKELKGKIDFDIFNPIHLNEELEQNGKLTPQEIFKNDLAAIQKSKLTILDIDNKDDGTMAEFGYFLAMKERDPEVKICVWMSDFRDVADRDIRLNRFINGMIYVSDGCVKNQQELYDWLIKAYK
;
A
#
# COMPACT_ATOMS: atom_id res chain seq x y z
N MET A 1 -19.13 12.13 -5.13
CA MET A 1 -18.17 11.01 -4.99
C MET A 1 -16.84 11.59 -4.54
N LYS A 2 -16.35 11.23 -3.35
CA LYS A 2 -15.05 11.70 -2.84
C LYS A 2 -13.94 10.90 -3.52
N LYS A 3 -13.05 11.57 -4.26
CA LYS A 3 -11.87 10.92 -4.86
C LYS A 3 -10.76 10.81 -3.82
N ILE A 4 -10.16 9.63 -3.69
CA ILE A 4 -9.11 9.31 -2.72
C ILE A 4 -7.90 8.82 -3.49
N HIS A 5 -6.79 9.54 -3.40
CA HIS A 5 -5.52 9.07 -3.94
C HIS A 5 -4.98 7.95 -3.06
N ALA A 6 -4.68 6.81 -3.68
CA ALA A 6 -4.22 5.63 -2.99
C ALA A 6 -2.91 5.13 -3.58
N TYR A 7 -2.00 4.66 -2.74
CA TYR A 7 -0.69 4.16 -3.15
C TYR A 7 -0.55 2.68 -2.78
N VAL A 8 -0.16 1.85 -3.74
CA VAL A 8 0.12 0.43 -3.52
C VAL A 8 1.63 0.24 -3.40
N ALA A 9 2.10 0.06 -2.17
CA ALA A 9 3.51 -0.11 -1.85
C ALA A 9 3.85 -1.58 -1.61
N GLY A 10 5.08 -1.96 -1.92
CA GLY A 10 5.58 -3.32 -1.77
C GLY A 10 6.64 -3.64 -2.81
N PRO A 11 7.41 -4.73 -2.61
CA PRO A 11 8.33 -5.21 -3.62
C PRO A 11 7.57 -5.57 -4.91
N LEU A 12 8.28 -5.48 -6.03
CA LEU A 12 7.73 -5.68 -7.39
C LEU A 12 8.73 -6.32 -8.34
N PHE A 13 9.71 -7.07 -7.82
CA PHE A 13 10.85 -7.57 -8.58
C PHE A 13 10.64 -8.99 -9.09
N THR A 14 9.85 -9.78 -8.38
CA THR A 14 9.49 -11.14 -8.77
C THR A 14 8.06 -11.23 -9.30
N ARG A 15 7.76 -12.29 -10.05
CA ARG A 15 6.41 -12.51 -10.56
C ARG A 15 5.35 -12.57 -9.46
N ALA A 16 5.66 -13.21 -8.34
CA ALA A 16 4.74 -13.33 -7.21
C ALA A 16 4.43 -11.97 -6.58
N GLU A 17 5.45 -11.12 -6.43
CA GLU A 17 5.32 -9.76 -5.91
C GLU A 17 4.50 -8.87 -6.86
N ILE A 18 4.78 -8.96 -8.16
CA ILE A 18 4.02 -8.26 -9.21
C ILE A 18 2.55 -8.67 -9.20
N ASP A 19 2.28 -9.98 -9.19
CA ASP A 19 0.92 -10.52 -9.15
C ASP A 19 0.17 -10.04 -7.90
N LEU A 20 0.87 -9.92 -6.77
CA LEU A 20 0.27 -9.41 -5.54
C LEU A 20 -0.07 -7.91 -5.63
N ARG A 21 0.77 -7.06 -6.24
CA ARG A 21 0.44 -5.63 -6.44
C ARG A 21 -0.84 -5.48 -7.27
N TYR A 22 -0.96 -6.22 -8.38
CA TYR A 22 -2.20 -6.23 -9.18
C TYR A 22 -3.39 -6.79 -8.39
N ALA A 23 -3.19 -7.85 -7.61
CA ALA A 23 -4.25 -8.44 -6.79
C ALA A 23 -4.78 -7.47 -5.72
N ILE A 24 -3.92 -6.64 -5.13
CA ILE A 24 -4.30 -5.58 -4.19
C ILE A 24 -5.11 -4.50 -4.90
N GLU A 25 -4.63 -4.01 -6.05
CA GLU A 25 -5.34 -3.02 -6.85
C GLU A 25 -6.74 -3.51 -7.27
N GLU A 26 -6.85 -4.75 -7.75
CA GLU A 26 -8.14 -5.34 -8.11
C GLU A 26 -9.06 -5.52 -6.90
N THR A 27 -8.50 -5.83 -5.72
CA THR A 27 -9.27 -5.89 -4.47
C THR A 27 -9.84 -4.52 -4.11
N MET A 28 -9.05 -3.45 -4.26
CA MET A 28 -9.50 -2.08 -4.04
C MET A 28 -10.63 -1.69 -5.01
N LYS A 29 -10.46 -1.99 -6.31
CA LYS A 29 -11.51 -1.78 -7.32
C LYS A 29 -12.78 -2.59 -7.03
N LYS A 30 -12.65 -3.82 -6.52
CA LYS A 30 -13.79 -4.66 -6.10
C LYS A 30 -14.51 -4.05 -4.90
N ALA A 31 -13.80 -3.50 -3.92
CA ALA A 31 -14.38 -2.82 -2.77
C ALA A 31 -15.24 -1.61 -3.19
N LEU A 32 -14.82 -0.83 -4.19
CA LEU A 32 -15.61 0.29 -4.74
C LEU A 32 -16.94 -0.14 -5.38
N LYS A 33 -17.05 -1.40 -5.82
CA LYS A 33 -18.30 -1.96 -6.40
C LYS A 33 -19.28 -2.49 -5.36
N SER A 34 -18.87 -2.54 -4.09
CA SER A 34 -19.72 -2.96 -2.96
C SER A 34 -20.93 -2.05 -2.78
N LYS A 35 -21.99 -2.54 -2.13
CA LYS A 35 -23.17 -1.71 -1.83
C LYS A 35 -22.83 -0.56 -0.87
N GLU A 36 -21.83 -0.79 -0.02
CA GLU A 36 -21.39 0.10 1.03
C GLU A 36 -20.64 1.31 0.49
N LEU A 37 -19.82 1.13 -0.56
CA LEU A 37 -18.92 2.18 -1.08
C LEU A 37 -19.34 2.74 -2.45
N LYS A 38 -20.13 2.00 -3.23
CA LYS A 38 -20.51 2.39 -4.60
C LYS A 38 -21.13 3.78 -4.64
N GLY A 39 -20.52 4.66 -5.43
CA GLY A 39 -20.97 6.05 -5.64
C GLY A 39 -20.63 7.02 -4.50
N LYS A 40 -20.14 6.52 -3.35
CA LYS A 40 -19.70 7.37 -2.24
C LYS A 40 -18.26 7.85 -2.44
N ILE A 41 -17.37 6.92 -2.75
CA ILE A 41 -15.95 7.18 -2.95
C ILE A 41 -15.45 6.57 -4.26
N ASP A 42 -14.27 7.02 -4.69
CA ASP A 42 -13.51 6.45 -5.79
C ASP A 42 -12.01 6.48 -5.45
N PHE A 43 -11.26 5.46 -5.87
CA PHE A 43 -9.83 5.40 -5.65
C PHE A 43 -9.07 5.78 -6.92
N ASP A 44 -8.20 6.78 -6.79
CA ASP A 44 -7.16 7.07 -7.77
C ASP A 44 -5.93 6.26 -7.38
N ILE A 45 -5.85 5.03 -7.87
CA ILE A 45 -4.82 4.09 -7.44
C ILE A 45 -3.55 4.34 -8.24
N PHE A 46 -2.50 4.73 -7.53
CA PHE A 46 -1.14 4.68 -8.03
C PHE A 46 -0.51 3.35 -7.61
N ASN A 47 -0.11 2.56 -8.60
CA ASN A 47 0.62 1.31 -8.42
C ASN A 47 1.93 1.41 -9.21
N PRO A 48 3.11 1.41 -8.54
CA PRO A 48 4.41 1.68 -9.17
C PRO A 48 4.73 0.79 -10.36
N ILE A 49 4.14 -0.41 -10.44
CA ILE A 49 4.34 -1.33 -11.57
C ILE A 49 3.95 -0.69 -12.89
N HIS A 50 2.80 -0.03 -12.97
CA HIS A 50 2.34 0.58 -14.23
C HIS A 50 3.30 1.66 -14.72
N LEU A 51 3.84 2.46 -13.79
CA LEU A 51 4.82 3.49 -14.12
C LEU A 51 6.13 2.86 -14.59
N ASN A 52 6.62 1.83 -13.91
CA ASN A 52 7.87 1.17 -14.28
C ASN A 52 7.78 0.54 -15.67
N GLU A 53 6.66 -0.13 -15.98
CA GLU A 53 6.38 -0.67 -17.31
C GLU A 53 6.36 0.44 -18.39
N GLU A 54 5.72 1.58 -18.10
CA GLU A 54 5.68 2.73 -19.01
C GLU A 54 7.09 3.34 -19.22
N LEU A 55 7.84 3.57 -18.15
CA LEU A 55 9.18 4.16 -18.22
C LEU A 55 10.16 3.23 -18.94
N GLU A 56 10.07 1.93 -18.71
CA GLU A 56 10.89 0.92 -19.39
C GLU A 56 10.60 0.92 -20.90
N GLN A 57 9.32 0.86 -21.30
CA GLN A 57 8.91 0.90 -22.72
C GLN A 57 9.38 2.17 -23.43
N ASN A 58 9.47 3.29 -22.70
CA ASN A 58 9.93 4.57 -23.21
C ASN A 58 11.45 4.77 -23.11
N GLY A 59 12.21 3.82 -22.59
CA GLY A 59 13.66 3.93 -22.39
C GLY A 59 14.07 5.01 -21.39
N LYS A 60 13.19 5.33 -20.42
CA LYS A 60 13.34 6.41 -19.42
C LYS A 60 13.41 5.91 -17.98
N LEU A 61 13.54 4.60 -17.78
CA LEU A 61 13.63 4.02 -16.44
C LEU A 61 14.95 4.42 -15.78
N THR A 62 14.92 5.49 -14.99
CA THR A 62 16.06 5.95 -14.19
C THR A 62 15.66 6.03 -12.72
N PRO A 63 16.59 5.78 -11.77
CA PRO A 63 16.28 5.89 -10.34
C PRO A 63 15.72 7.28 -9.94
N GLN A 64 16.19 8.35 -10.60
CA GLN A 64 15.72 9.70 -10.34
C GLN A 64 14.25 9.89 -10.76
N GLU A 65 13.85 9.35 -11.91
CA GLU A 65 12.46 9.41 -12.36
C GLU A 65 11.55 8.54 -11.48
N ILE A 66 11.98 7.32 -11.11
CA ILE A 66 11.22 6.47 -10.19
C ILE A 66 10.98 7.22 -8.87
N PHE A 67 12.06 7.66 -8.22
CA PHE A 67 11.98 8.38 -6.95
C PHE A 67 11.07 9.61 -7.02
N LYS A 68 11.19 10.42 -8.07
CA LYS A 68 10.40 11.64 -8.23
C LYS A 68 8.90 11.34 -8.39
N ASN A 69 8.56 10.34 -9.20
CA ASN A 69 7.16 9.99 -9.46
C ASN A 69 6.53 9.30 -8.25
N ASP A 70 7.23 8.36 -7.62
CA ASP A 70 6.77 7.71 -6.39
C ASP A 70 6.57 8.72 -5.27
N LEU A 71 7.54 9.59 -5.03
CA LEU A 71 7.41 10.64 -4.02
C LEU A 71 6.21 11.56 -4.29
N ALA A 72 5.99 11.95 -5.56
CA ALA A 72 4.85 12.78 -5.94
C ALA A 72 3.51 12.07 -5.74
N ALA A 73 3.45 10.74 -5.94
CA ALA A 73 2.26 9.94 -5.69
C ALA A 73 2.01 9.76 -4.18
N ILE A 74 3.06 9.45 -3.41
CA ILE A 74 3.02 9.33 -1.95
C ILE A 74 2.47 10.61 -1.32
N GLN A 75 3.03 11.78 -1.67
CA GLN A 75 2.64 13.07 -1.10
C GLN A 75 1.17 13.44 -1.32
N LYS A 76 0.53 12.93 -2.37
CA LYS A 76 -0.89 13.17 -2.66
C LYS A 76 -1.82 12.15 -2.01
N SER A 77 -1.28 11.01 -1.59
CA SER A 77 -2.06 9.85 -1.16
C SER A 77 -2.68 10.05 0.23
N LYS A 78 -3.93 9.60 0.36
CA LYS A 78 -4.69 9.53 1.62
C LYS A 78 -4.95 8.09 2.05
N LEU A 79 -4.55 7.13 1.23
CA LEU A 79 -4.60 5.71 1.50
C LEU A 79 -3.31 5.08 1.02
N THR A 80 -2.75 4.16 1.78
CA THR A 80 -1.72 3.24 1.28
C THR A 80 -1.98 1.82 1.74
N ILE A 81 -1.70 0.87 0.86
CA ILE A 81 -1.59 -0.55 1.19
C ILE A 81 -0.11 -0.93 1.04
N LEU A 82 0.56 -1.26 2.15
CA LEU A 82 2.00 -1.51 2.23
C LEU A 82 2.30 -2.97 2.52
N ASP A 83 2.93 -3.66 1.58
CA ASP A 83 3.39 -5.03 1.78
C ASP A 83 4.77 -5.09 2.39
N ILE A 84 4.83 -5.54 3.64
CA ILE A 84 6.06 -5.56 4.42
C ILE A 84 6.73 -6.94 4.42
N ASP A 85 6.13 -7.94 3.76
CA ASP A 85 6.76 -9.23 3.60
C ASP A 85 8.10 -9.06 2.83
N ASN A 86 9.06 -9.95 3.07
CA ASN A 86 10.44 -9.87 2.53
C ASN A 86 11.28 -8.64 2.91
N LYS A 87 10.75 -7.68 3.68
CA LYS A 87 11.50 -6.54 4.26
C LYS A 87 12.21 -5.68 3.20
N ASP A 88 11.53 -5.41 2.10
CA ASP A 88 11.99 -4.51 1.04
C ASP A 88 12.36 -3.12 1.61
N ASP A 89 13.57 -2.64 1.30
CA ASP A 89 14.10 -1.41 1.88
C ASP A 89 13.40 -0.15 1.36
N GLY A 90 13.03 -0.14 0.08
CA GLY A 90 12.18 0.89 -0.52
C GLY A 90 10.84 1.01 0.21
N THR A 91 10.13 -0.11 0.36
CA THR A 91 8.84 -0.16 1.05
C THR A 91 8.95 0.25 2.52
N MET A 92 10.03 -0.10 3.23
CA MET A 92 10.23 0.37 4.61
C MET A 92 10.44 1.89 4.69
N ALA A 93 11.17 2.48 3.73
CA ALA A 93 11.34 3.93 3.64
C ALA A 93 9.99 4.64 3.39
N GLU A 94 9.18 4.09 2.49
CA GLU A 94 7.83 4.58 2.20
C GLU A 94 6.92 4.48 3.42
N PHE A 95 6.96 3.37 4.17
CA PHE A 95 6.17 3.20 5.39
C PHE A 95 6.50 4.30 6.42
N GLY A 96 7.79 4.58 6.63
CA GLY A 96 8.21 5.70 7.48
C GLY A 96 7.67 7.04 7.00
N TYR A 97 7.69 7.29 5.69
CA TYR A 97 7.17 8.52 5.08
C TYR A 97 5.66 8.67 5.30
N PHE A 98 4.88 7.60 5.09
CA PHE A 98 3.44 7.60 5.30
C PHE A 98 3.07 7.85 6.76
N LEU A 99 3.82 7.30 7.72
CA LEU A 99 3.60 7.60 9.14
C LEU A 99 3.88 9.08 9.46
N ALA A 100 4.98 9.64 8.95
CA ALA A 100 5.27 11.06 9.11
C ALA A 100 4.19 11.95 8.45
N MET A 101 3.63 11.52 7.31
CA MET A 101 2.47 12.19 6.72
C MET A 101 1.24 12.09 7.62
N LYS A 102 0.95 10.92 8.20
CA LYS A 102 -0.20 10.69 9.09
C LYS A 102 -0.14 11.54 10.35
N GLU A 103 1.04 11.75 10.92
CA GLU A 103 1.21 12.66 12.07
C GLU A 103 0.78 14.10 11.76
N ARG A 104 0.94 14.52 10.49
CA ARG A 104 0.54 15.86 10.02
C ARG A 104 -0.90 15.90 9.52
N ASP A 105 -1.38 14.78 8.98
CA ASP A 105 -2.72 14.63 8.45
C ASP A 105 -3.34 13.29 8.87
N PRO A 106 -4.16 13.31 9.94
CA PRO A 106 -4.84 12.12 10.44
C PRO A 106 -5.82 11.47 9.45
N GLU A 107 -6.20 12.13 8.35
CA GLU A 107 -7.02 11.49 7.31
C GLU A 107 -6.27 10.41 6.53
N VAL A 108 -4.93 10.44 6.52
CA VAL A 108 -4.08 9.43 5.88
C VAL A 108 -4.30 8.08 6.55
N LYS A 109 -4.71 7.09 5.75
CA LYS A 109 -4.94 5.71 6.17
C LYS A 109 -3.83 4.80 5.68
N ILE A 110 -3.32 3.97 6.57
CA ILE A 110 -2.20 3.07 6.33
C ILE A 110 -2.69 1.66 6.67
N CYS A 111 -2.76 0.80 5.66
CA CYS A 111 -3.03 -0.62 5.84
C CYS A 111 -1.78 -1.42 5.49
N VAL A 112 -1.31 -2.20 6.45
CA VAL A 112 -0.18 -3.11 6.26
C VAL A 112 -0.69 -4.43 5.72
N TRP A 113 -0.11 -4.89 4.62
CA TRP A 113 -0.20 -6.28 4.17
C TRP A 113 0.96 -7.07 4.78
N MET A 114 0.64 -8.13 5.53
CA MET A 114 1.63 -9.04 6.07
C MET A 114 1.05 -10.45 6.08
N SER A 115 1.52 -11.28 5.15
CA SER A 115 0.99 -12.62 4.89
C SER A 115 1.89 -13.74 5.41
N ASP A 116 3.14 -13.45 5.78
CA ASP A 116 3.99 -14.44 6.44
C ASP A 116 3.41 -14.82 7.82
N PHE A 117 2.78 -16.00 7.87
CA PHE A 117 2.14 -16.51 9.08
C PHE A 117 3.11 -16.67 10.27
N ARG A 118 4.41 -16.85 10.00
CA ARG A 118 5.44 -16.97 11.04
C ARG A 118 5.68 -15.62 11.68
N ASP A 119 5.77 -14.58 10.87
CA ASP A 119 5.91 -13.22 11.37
C ASP A 119 4.62 -12.79 12.06
N VAL A 120 3.44 -13.14 11.55
CA VAL A 120 2.16 -12.93 12.26
C VAL A 120 2.14 -13.59 13.63
N ALA A 121 2.65 -14.82 13.76
CA ALA A 121 2.66 -15.58 15.00
C ALA A 121 3.67 -15.05 16.03
N ASP A 122 4.87 -14.66 15.58
CA ASP A 122 6.01 -14.33 16.45
C ASP A 122 6.63 -12.96 16.12
N ARG A 123 5.81 -11.91 15.91
CA ARG A 123 6.25 -10.56 15.48
C ARG A 123 7.37 -9.99 16.36
N ASP A 124 7.23 -10.10 17.67
CA ASP A 124 8.17 -9.51 18.64
C ASP A 124 9.58 -10.11 18.61
N ILE A 125 9.71 -11.28 17.97
CA ILE A 125 10.96 -12.03 17.87
C ILE A 125 11.54 -11.92 16.46
N ARG A 126 10.68 -11.98 15.43
CA ARG A 126 11.12 -12.12 14.02
C ARG A 126 11.21 -10.80 13.27
N LEU A 127 10.45 -9.80 13.70
CA LEU A 127 10.42 -8.48 13.09
C LEU A 127 11.29 -7.51 13.88
N ASN A 128 11.90 -6.55 13.18
CA ASN A 128 12.54 -5.43 13.84
C ASN A 128 11.49 -4.71 14.72
N ARG A 129 11.81 -4.47 16.00
CA ARG A 129 10.87 -3.88 16.97
C ARG A 129 10.37 -2.49 16.59
N PHE A 130 11.18 -1.71 15.88
CA PHE A 130 10.77 -0.41 15.35
C PHE A 130 9.68 -0.59 14.28
N ILE A 131 9.88 -1.51 13.33
CA ILE A 131 8.87 -1.85 12.32
C ILE A 131 7.61 -2.42 13.00
N ASN A 132 7.75 -3.22 14.06
CA ASN A 132 6.58 -3.69 14.81
C ASN A 132 5.78 -2.52 15.41
N GLY A 133 6.48 -1.53 15.99
CA GLY A 133 5.88 -0.28 16.44
C GLY A 133 5.14 0.46 15.33
N MET A 134 5.73 0.54 14.13
CA MET A 134 5.10 1.14 12.94
C MET A 134 3.80 0.43 12.55
N ILE A 135 3.76 -0.91 12.62
CA ILE A 135 2.53 -1.67 12.36
C ILE A 135 1.47 -1.39 13.43
N TYR A 136 1.85 -1.32 14.71
CA TYR A 136 0.90 -1.03 15.79
C TYR A 136 0.19 0.31 15.65
N VAL A 137 0.83 1.32 15.07
CA VAL A 137 0.24 2.65 14.86
C VAL A 137 -0.46 2.81 13.51
N SER A 138 -0.44 1.78 12.66
CA SER A 138 -1.18 1.74 11.40
C SER A 138 -2.69 1.50 11.63
N ASP A 139 -3.52 1.82 10.63
CA ASP A 139 -4.99 1.69 10.73
C ASP A 139 -5.49 0.26 10.48
N GLY A 140 -4.63 -0.62 9.97
CA GLY A 140 -4.98 -2.00 9.64
C GLY A 140 -3.77 -2.86 9.35
N CYS A 141 -3.92 -4.16 9.62
CA CYS A 141 -2.97 -5.18 9.21
C CYS A 141 -3.79 -6.36 8.67
N VAL A 142 -3.58 -6.73 7.40
CA VAL A 142 -4.33 -7.75 6.67
C VAL A 142 -3.37 -8.77 6.08
N LYS A 143 -3.82 -10.02 5.93
CA LYS A 143 -2.96 -11.11 5.43
C LYS A 143 -3.40 -11.71 4.09
N ASN A 144 -4.52 -11.25 3.55
CA ASN A 144 -5.09 -11.74 2.29
C ASN A 144 -6.09 -10.74 1.70
N GLN A 145 -6.53 -11.00 0.46
CA GLN A 145 -7.45 -10.13 -0.29
C GLN A 145 -8.82 -9.97 0.37
N GLN A 146 -9.32 -11.00 1.06
CA GLN A 146 -10.62 -10.92 1.73
C GLN A 146 -10.55 -9.97 2.93
N GLU A 147 -9.51 -10.09 3.75
CA GLU A 147 -9.28 -9.17 4.87
C GLU A 147 -9.04 -7.74 4.40
N LEU A 148 -8.31 -7.55 3.29
CA LEU A 148 -8.14 -6.23 2.67
C LEU A 148 -9.49 -5.65 2.21
N TYR A 149 -10.31 -6.45 1.53
CA TYR A 149 -11.65 -6.04 1.11
C TYR A 149 -12.48 -5.59 2.32
N ASP A 150 -12.57 -6.42 3.36
CA ASP A 150 -13.37 -6.14 4.55
C ASP A 150 -12.86 -4.91 5.30
N TRP A 151 -11.54 -4.73 5.38
CA TRP A 151 -10.92 -3.54 5.96
C TRP A 151 -11.28 -2.28 5.18
N LEU A 152 -11.22 -2.30 3.84
CA LEU A 152 -11.60 -1.16 3.00
C LEU A 152 -13.07 -0.77 3.18
N ILE A 153 -13.97 -1.76 3.25
CA ILE A 153 -15.38 -1.50 3.54
C ILE A 153 -15.52 -0.83 4.90
N LYS A 154 -14.89 -1.37 5.95
CA LYS A 154 -14.96 -0.79 7.30
C LYS A 154 -14.38 0.62 7.38
N ALA A 155 -13.28 0.88 6.67
CA ALA A 155 -12.57 2.15 6.72
C ALA A 155 -13.32 3.31 6.05
N TYR A 156 -14.25 3.03 5.14
CA TYR A 156 -14.92 4.03 4.31
C TYR A 156 -16.45 3.92 4.23
N LYS A 157 -17.07 2.96 4.93
CA LYS A 157 -18.53 2.81 5.03
C LYS A 157 -19.19 4.06 5.63
#